data_AF-A0A8T9BU11-F1
#
_entry.id   AF-A0A8T9BU11-F1
#
_cell.length_a   1.000
_cell.length_b   1.000
_cell.length_c   1.000
_cell.angle_alpha   90.00
_cell.angle_beta   90.00
_cell.angle_gamma   90.00
#
_symmetry.space_group_name_H-M   'P 1'
#
loop_
_entity.id
_entity.type
_entity.pdbx_description
1 polymer ?
#
loop_
_entity_poly.entity_id
_entity_poly.type
_entity_poly.pdbx_seq_one_letter_code
_entity_poly.pdbx_strand_id
1 'polypeptide(L)'
;MARLAHPAGERGIAASIARFGALQTISNYASMTPEQITADAAPGQPGPGEERAKVDEDWGVGEEGWVCVLDACSPVSGKREDDERAGNVLLARENVAVAAGSVGTKNRGIAQEMVGPTAGLTWKVTLEWLVRHTELPIALKGVQTYEDAYLAAPCHPQVRAIIVSNHGGRNLDTASPAVHTLLEVRKNCPEVFDSVE
;
A
#
# COMPACT_ATOMS: atom_id res chain seq x y z
N MET A 1 7.54 6.88 -4.86
CA MET A 1 8.25 7.72 -5.86
C MET A 1 7.67 9.13 -5.95
N ALA A 2 7.48 9.82 -4.83
CA ALA A 2 6.94 11.18 -4.83
C ALA A 2 7.91 12.22 -5.44
N ARG A 3 9.21 11.89 -5.55
CA ARG A 3 10.21 12.76 -6.20
C ARG A 3 9.97 13.01 -7.69
N LEU A 4 9.29 12.08 -8.37
CA LEU A 4 8.84 12.25 -9.76
C LEU A 4 7.91 13.46 -9.94
N ALA A 5 7.21 13.88 -8.87
CA ALA A 5 6.31 15.02 -8.88
C ALA A 5 6.97 16.28 -8.29
N HIS A 6 7.78 16.14 -7.23
CA HIS A 6 8.41 17.28 -6.56
C HIS A 6 9.68 16.87 -5.78
N PRO A 7 10.78 17.66 -5.80
CA PRO A 7 12.04 17.30 -5.13
C PRO A 7 11.93 17.00 -3.62
N ALA A 8 10.95 17.60 -2.94
CA ALA A 8 10.69 17.33 -1.52
C ALA A 8 10.25 15.88 -1.24
N GLY A 9 9.75 15.16 -2.25
CA GLY A 9 9.42 13.74 -2.17
C GLY A 9 8.43 13.39 -1.06
N GLU A 10 8.56 12.17 -0.54
CA GLU A 10 7.69 11.63 0.49
C GLU A 10 7.80 12.38 1.82
N ARG A 11 8.96 12.98 2.15
CA ARG A 11 9.14 13.85 3.33
C ARG A 11 8.32 15.13 3.23
N GLY A 12 8.21 15.71 2.03
CA GLY A 12 7.37 16.87 1.79
C GLY A 12 5.88 16.59 2.06
N ILE A 13 5.43 15.38 1.71
CA ILE A 13 4.09 14.89 2.05
C ILE A 13 3.95 14.78 3.57
N ALA A 14 4.88 14.10 4.25
CA ALA A 14 4.87 13.91 5.70
C ALA A 14 4.75 15.23 6.47
N ALA A 15 5.63 16.18 6.13
CA ALA A 15 5.65 17.51 6.75
C ALA A 15 4.34 18.30 6.52
N SER A 16 3.69 18.09 5.36
CA SER A 16 2.45 18.80 5.02
C SER A 16 1.25 18.21 5.73
N ILE A 17 1.10 16.88 5.71
CA ILE A 17 -0.09 16.21 6.27
C ILE A 17 -0.12 16.26 7.81
N ALA A 18 1.06 16.40 8.45
CA ALA A 18 1.17 16.56 9.90
C ALA A 18 0.35 17.77 10.40
N ARG A 19 0.22 18.83 9.60
CA ARG A 19 -0.58 20.01 9.93
C ARG A 19 -2.09 19.75 9.99
N PHE A 20 -2.53 18.65 9.38
CA PHE A 20 -3.94 18.25 9.30
C PHE A 20 -4.26 17.06 10.21
N GLY A 21 -3.28 16.57 10.99
CA GLY A 21 -3.45 15.33 11.76
C GLY A 21 -3.70 14.10 10.89
N ALA A 22 -3.34 14.16 9.61
CA ALA A 22 -3.58 13.09 8.65
C ALA A 22 -2.44 12.07 8.65
N LEU A 23 -2.77 10.88 8.14
CA LEU A 23 -1.94 9.69 8.18
C LEU A 23 -1.27 9.50 6.82
N GLN A 24 0.03 9.19 6.80
CA GLN A 24 0.73 8.86 5.55
C GLN A 24 0.83 7.36 5.39
N THR A 25 0.43 6.84 4.23
CA THR A 25 0.87 5.51 3.78
C THR A 25 2.19 5.65 3.03
N ILE A 26 3.26 5.03 3.53
CA ILE A 26 4.58 5.08 2.89
C ILE A 26 4.75 3.89 1.96
N SER A 27 4.94 4.08 0.65
CA SER A 27 5.06 2.92 -0.26
C SER A 27 6.38 2.16 -0.11
N ASN A 28 6.38 0.83 -0.32
CA ASN A 28 7.58 0.02 -0.51
C ASN A 28 8.45 0.52 -1.67
N TYR A 29 7.84 1.24 -2.62
CA TYR A 29 8.50 1.90 -3.75
C TYR A 29 8.71 3.41 -3.52
N ALA A 30 8.83 3.84 -2.26
CA ALA A 30 9.17 5.22 -1.93
C ALA A 30 10.55 5.60 -2.50
N SER A 31 10.71 6.85 -2.93
CA SER A 31 11.98 7.40 -3.41
C SER A 31 12.92 7.85 -2.28
N MET A 32 12.53 7.61 -1.03
CA MET A 32 13.21 8.00 0.19
C MET A 32 13.13 6.84 1.18
N THR A 33 14.20 6.64 1.97
CA THR A 33 14.11 5.68 3.07
C THR A 33 13.14 6.22 4.10
N PRO A 34 12.43 5.37 4.86
CA PRO A 34 11.46 5.94 5.76
C PRO A 34 12.09 6.69 6.96
N GLU A 35 13.38 6.54 7.29
CA GLU A 35 14.12 7.47 8.17
C GLU A 35 14.12 8.87 7.57
N GLN A 36 14.39 8.98 6.27
CA GLN A 36 14.41 10.28 5.58
C GLN A 36 13.02 10.91 5.50
N ILE A 37 11.97 10.10 5.42
CA ILE A 37 10.57 10.58 5.39
C ILE A 37 10.18 11.15 6.75
N THR A 38 10.66 10.53 7.83
CA THR A 38 10.20 10.75 9.20
C THR A 38 11.14 11.62 10.03
N ALA A 39 12.27 12.05 9.48
CA ALA A 39 13.31 12.83 10.17
C ALA A 39 12.81 14.12 10.85
N ASP A 40 11.80 14.80 10.28
CA ASP A 40 11.20 16.02 10.88
C ASP A 40 9.78 15.78 11.38
N ALA A 41 9.37 14.51 11.46
CA ALA A 41 8.06 14.16 11.93
C ALA A 41 7.96 14.57 13.41
N ALA A 42 6.83 15.18 13.81
CA ALA A 42 6.67 15.70 15.17
C ALA A 42 6.89 14.58 16.22
N PRO A 43 7.36 14.90 17.45
CA PRO A 43 7.51 13.90 18.52
C PRO A 43 6.21 13.08 18.67
N GLY A 44 6.31 11.75 18.60
CA GLY A 44 5.14 10.86 18.42
C GLY A 44 4.88 10.43 16.97
N GLN A 45 5.87 10.59 16.09
CA GLN A 45 5.90 10.05 14.73
C GLN A 45 7.22 9.27 14.51
N PRO A 46 7.19 8.03 14.02
CA PRO A 46 8.41 7.22 13.93
C PRO A 46 8.86 6.96 12.49
N GLY A 47 10.09 6.45 12.40
CA GLY A 47 10.75 5.91 11.21
C GLY A 47 10.60 4.39 11.02
N PRO A 48 11.46 3.74 10.26
CA PRO A 48 11.14 3.12 8.97
C PRO A 48 10.77 1.64 8.91
N GLY A 49 9.94 1.30 7.90
CA GLY A 49 9.90 -0.01 7.23
C GLY A 49 8.51 -0.39 6.70
N GLU A 50 8.41 -0.95 5.50
CA GLU A 50 7.19 -1.48 4.84
C GLU A 50 5.97 -0.55 4.64
N GLU A 51 5.04 -0.92 3.75
CA GLU A 51 3.85 -0.11 3.47
C GLU A 51 3.06 0.12 4.74
N ARG A 52 3.11 1.32 5.32
CA ARG A 52 2.51 1.57 6.63
C ARG A 52 1.76 2.88 6.71
N ALA A 53 0.60 2.87 7.36
CA ALA A 53 -0.20 4.03 7.74
C ALA A 53 -0.21 4.19 9.27
N LYS A 54 -0.30 5.41 9.80
CA LYS A 54 -0.62 5.62 11.23
C LYS A 54 -2.13 5.48 11.40
N VAL A 55 -2.63 5.00 12.54
CA VAL A 55 -4.08 4.96 12.87
C VAL A 55 -4.26 5.39 14.32
N ASP A 56 -5.46 5.86 14.69
CA ASP A 56 -5.81 6.34 16.04
C ASP A 56 -5.66 5.25 17.13
N GLU A 57 -5.64 5.67 18.40
CA GLU A 57 -5.29 4.83 19.58
C GLU A 57 -6.12 3.53 19.72
N ASP A 58 -7.32 3.45 19.12
CA ASP A 58 -8.24 2.30 19.19
C ASP A 58 -7.73 1.02 18.48
N TRP A 59 -6.64 1.14 17.71
CA TRP A 59 -6.07 0.03 16.96
C TRP A 59 -5.10 -0.83 17.77
N GLY A 60 -4.76 -0.42 18.99
CA GLY A 60 -3.77 -1.12 19.82
C GLY A 60 -2.37 -1.06 19.20
N VAL A 61 -2.08 0.00 18.44
CA VAL A 61 -0.75 0.26 17.89
C VAL A 61 0.23 0.48 19.05
N GLY A 62 1.36 -0.24 19.04
CA GLY A 62 2.45 -0.04 20.00
C GLY A 62 3.02 1.38 19.99
N GLU A 63 4.02 1.67 20.84
CA GLU A 63 4.55 3.03 21.11
C GLU A 63 4.95 3.87 19.87
N GLU A 64 5.04 3.25 18.69
CA GLU A 64 5.35 3.89 17.42
C GLU A 64 4.12 4.16 16.49
N GLY A 65 2.92 3.65 16.74
CA GLY A 65 1.76 4.07 15.93
C GLY A 65 1.73 3.58 14.47
N TRP A 66 2.41 2.48 14.15
CA TRP A 66 2.49 1.92 12.79
C TRP A 66 1.43 0.85 12.51
N VAL A 67 0.84 0.85 11.30
CA VAL A 67 0.00 -0.24 10.79
C VAL A 67 0.62 -0.84 9.55
N CYS A 68 0.73 -2.17 9.47
CA CYS A 68 1.16 -2.88 8.27
C CYS A 68 0.05 -2.85 7.22
N VAL A 69 0.32 -2.27 6.05
CA VAL A 69 -0.60 -2.25 4.92
C VAL A 69 -0.17 -3.32 3.91
N LEU A 70 -0.99 -4.35 3.75
CA LEU A 70 -0.77 -5.40 2.76
C LEU A 70 -1.55 -5.07 1.49
N ASP A 71 -0.86 -4.81 0.38
CA ASP A 71 -1.48 -4.70 -0.94
C ASP A 71 -1.77 -6.11 -1.52
N ALA A 72 -3.05 -6.46 -1.59
CA ALA A 72 -3.53 -7.75 -2.09
C ALA A 72 -3.97 -7.71 -3.57
N CYS A 73 -3.91 -6.55 -4.24
CA CYS A 73 -4.44 -6.37 -5.59
C CYS A 73 -3.37 -6.29 -6.69
N SER A 74 -2.10 -6.45 -6.32
CA SER A 74 -0.95 -6.27 -7.22
C SER A 74 -0.04 -7.52 -7.34
N PRO A 75 -0.56 -8.76 -7.51
CA PRO A 75 0.29 -9.95 -7.63
C PRO A 75 1.17 -9.94 -8.89
N VAL A 76 0.73 -9.18 -9.89
CA VAL A 76 1.45 -8.85 -11.13
C VAL A 76 1.19 -7.38 -11.45
N SER A 77 2.10 -6.74 -12.17
CA SER A 77 1.87 -5.37 -12.65
C SER A 77 0.68 -5.32 -13.61
N GLY A 78 -0.21 -4.34 -13.41
CA GLY A 78 -1.21 -3.97 -14.40
C GLY A 78 -0.61 -3.56 -15.75
N LYS A 79 -1.46 -3.59 -16.78
CA LYS A 79 -1.12 -3.16 -18.14
C LYS A 79 -1.18 -1.63 -18.23
N ARG A 80 -0.03 -0.97 -18.08
CA ARG A 80 0.09 0.50 -18.10
C ARG A 80 0.74 0.93 -19.40
N GLU A 81 -0.06 1.18 -20.42
CA GLU A 81 0.44 1.37 -21.78
C GLU A 81 1.31 2.62 -21.95
N ASP A 82 0.97 3.72 -21.27
CA ASP A 82 1.80 4.93 -21.30
C ASP A 82 3.16 4.70 -20.66
N ASP A 83 3.22 3.95 -19.56
CA ASP A 83 4.47 3.57 -18.91
C ASP A 83 5.34 2.75 -19.88
N GLU A 84 4.76 1.83 -20.65
CA GLU A 84 5.46 1.03 -21.66
C GLU A 84 5.90 1.85 -22.89
N ARG A 85 5.06 2.79 -23.35
CA ARG A 85 5.38 3.70 -24.47
C ARG A 85 6.51 4.66 -24.11
N ALA A 86 6.50 5.18 -22.88
CA ALA A 86 7.53 6.09 -22.37
C ALA A 86 8.84 5.36 -22.07
N GLY A 87 8.78 4.06 -21.77
CA GLY A 87 9.91 3.27 -21.30
C GLY A 87 10.49 3.79 -19.97
N ASN A 88 11.69 3.32 -19.62
CA ASN A 88 12.37 3.72 -18.36
C ASN A 88 13.03 5.11 -18.40
N VAL A 89 12.62 5.98 -19.33
CA VAL A 89 13.23 7.32 -19.56
C VAL A 89 13.10 8.23 -18.33
N LEU A 90 12.02 8.10 -17.55
CA LEU A 90 11.80 8.90 -16.34
C LEU A 90 12.77 8.55 -15.22
N LEU A 91 13.04 7.25 -15.00
CA LEU A 91 13.97 6.77 -13.97
C LEU A 91 15.41 7.18 -14.25
N ALA A 92 15.81 7.16 -15.53
CA ALA A 92 17.13 7.58 -15.96
C ALA A 92 17.41 9.07 -15.73
N ARG A 93 16.36 9.92 -15.69
CA ARG A 93 16.49 11.36 -15.48
C ARG A 93 16.64 11.76 -14.01
N GLU A 94 16.05 11.00 -13.09
CA GLU A 94 15.99 11.37 -11.67
C GLU A 94 17.00 10.61 -10.79
N ASN A 95 17.89 9.80 -11.37
CA ASN A 95 18.82 8.92 -10.63
C ASN A 95 18.09 8.10 -9.55
N VAL A 96 16.84 7.72 -9.81
CA VAL A 96 16.07 6.88 -8.90
C VAL A 96 16.63 5.47 -9.03
N ALA A 97 17.41 5.07 -8.03
CA ALA A 97 17.88 3.70 -7.92
C ALA A 97 16.66 2.78 -7.75
N VAL A 98 16.31 2.04 -8.80
CA VAL A 98 15.34 0.95 -8.67
C VAL A 98 16.05 -0.15 -7.90
N ALA A 99 15.66 -0.35 -6.65
CA ALA A 99 16.11 -1.46 -5.83
C ALA A 99 15.45 -2.75 -6.33
N ALA A 100 15.90 -3.27 -7.48
CA ALA A 100 15.92 -4.67 -7.91
C ALA A 100 16.08 -4.73 -9.44
N GLY A 101 17.19 -5.34 -9.89
CA GLY A 101 17.31 -5.85 -11.26
C GLY A 101 17.85 -4.86 -12.29
N SER A 102 18.81 -5.33 -13.08
CA SER A 102 19.32 -4.68 -14.28
C SER A 102 18.19 -4.15 -15.16
N VAL A 103 18.24 -2.87 -15.54
CA VAL A 103 17.36 -2.27 -16.54
C VAL A 103 17.37 -3.17 -17.78
N GLY A 104 16.30 -3.94 -17.98
CA GLY A 104 16.19 -4.85 -19.11
C GLY A 104 16.14 -4.06 -20.40
N THR A 105 16.78 -4.57 -21.46
CA THR A 105 16.78 -3.99 -22.81
C THR A 105 15.43 -4.11 -23.54
N LYS A 106 14.35 -4.46 -22.84
CA LYS A 106 13.00 -4.60 -23.38
C LYS A 106 12.16 -3.40 -22.98
N ASN A 107 11.22 -3.03 -23.85
CA ASN A 107 10.32 -1.89 -23.72
C ASN A 107 9.30 -2.10 -22.56
N ARG A 108 9.80 -2.18 -21.32
CA ARG A 108 9.03 -2.38 -20.10
C ARG A 108 8.83 -1.04 -19.43
N GLY A 109 7.62 -0.81 -18.92
CA GLY A 109 7.30 0.37 -18.13
C GLY A 109 7.79 0.23 -16.69
N ILE A 110 7.94 1.36 -15.99
CA ILE A 110 8.44 1.45 -14.61
C ILE A 110 7.70 0.48 -13.67
N ALA A 111 6.39 0.36 -13.81
CA ALA A 111 5.57 -0.56 -13.01
C ALA A 111 5.97 -2.03 -13.16
N GLN A 112 6.34 -2.46 -14.36
CA GLN A 112 6.74 -3.84 -14.66
C GLN A 112 8.16 -4.16 -14.18
N GLU A 113 8.99 -3.15 -13.98
CA GLU A 113 10.34 -3.31 -13.40
C GLU A 113 10.27 -3.38 -11.87
N MET A 114 9.35 -2.63 -11.26
CA MET A 114 9.25 -2.54 -9.79
C MET A 114 8.46 -3.70 -9.17
N VAL A 115 7.40 -4.17 -9.83
CA VAL A 115 6.55 -5.24 -9.29
C VAL A 115 7.17 -6.60 -9.59
N GLY A 116 7.83 -7.18 -8.59
CA GLY A 116 8.24 -8.58 -8.60
C GLY A 116 7.03 -9.51 -8.51
N PRO A 117 7.12 -10.76 -9.01
CA PRO A 117 5.99 -11.68 -9.00
C PRO A 117 5.66 -12.11 -7.56
N THR A 118 4.45 -11.77 -7.09
CA THR A 118 3.86 -12.28 -5.83
C THR A 118 2.62 -13.13 -6.12
N ALA A 119 2.62 -13.87 -7.24
CA ALA A 119 1.49 -14.65 -7.71
C ALA A 119 1.07 -15.85 -6.83
N GLY A 120 1.75 -16.09 -5.69
CA GLY A 120 1.47 -17.18 -4.76
C GLY A 120 0.80 -16.78 -3.45
N LEU A 121 0.36 -15.53 -3.30
CA LEU A 121 -0.27 -15.07 -2.06
C LEU A 121 -1.66 -15.67 -1.89
N THR A 122 -2.00 -16.05 -0.65
CA THR A 122 -3.33 -16.53 -0.26
C THR A 122 -3.66 -15.99 1.12
N TRP A 123 -4.94 -15.75 1.42
CA TRP A 123 -5.37 -15.24 2.73
C TRP A 123 -4.78 -16.04 3.88
N LYS A 124 -4.90 -17.38 3.82
CA LYS A 124 -4.40 -18.27 4.86
C LYS A 124 -2.88 -18.17 5.05
N VAL A 125 -2.10 -18.46 3.99
CA VAL A 125 -0.65 -18.57 4.12
C VAL A 125 -0.01 -17.21 4.39
N THR A 126 -0.46 -16.17 3.69
CA THR A 126 0.13 -14.84 3.77
C THR A 126 -0.18 -14.18 5.12
N LEU A 127 -1.43 -14.26 5.60
CA LEU A 127 -1.78 -13.66 6.89
C LEU A 127 -1.19 -14.46 8.05
N GLU A 128 -1.19 -15.80 8.02
CA GLU A 128 -0.49 -16.60 9.03
C GLU A 128 1.02 -16.29 9.07
N TRP A 129 1.64 -16.02 7.92
CA TRP A 129 3.04 -15.59 7.86
C TRP A 129 3.20 -14.21 8.49
N LEU A 130 2.40 -13.21 8.10
CA LEU A 130 2.48 -11.86 8.65
C LEU A 130 2.30 -11.86 10.16
N VAL A 131 1.31 -12.57 10.68
CA VAL A 131 1.03 -12.66 12.13
C VAL A 131 2.22 -13.22 12.92
N ARG A 132 3.06 -14.06 12.31
CA ARG A 132 4.27 -14.60 12.94
C ARG A 132 5.47 -13.65 12.89
N HIS A 133 5.45 -12.65 12.01
CA HIS A 133 6.58 -11.76 11.74
C HIS A 133 6.33 -10.31 12.15
N THR A 134 5.10 -9.95 12.53
CA THR A 134 4.78 -8.62 13.05
C THR A 134 3.69 -8.67 14.12
N GLU A 135 3.82 -7.77 15.09
CA GLU A 135 2.79 -7.50 16.10
C GLU A 135 1.91 -6.31 15.72
N LEU A 136 2.23 -5.62 14.61
CA LEU A 136 1.48 -4.46 14.14
C LEU A 136 0.08 -4.85 13.66
N PRO A 137 -0.93 -3.98 13.83
CA PRO A 137 -2.21 -4.14 13.16
C PRO A 137 -2.02 -4.20 11.63
N ILE A 138 -2.89 -4.94 10.96
CA ILE A 138 -2.87 -5.15 9.50
C ILE A 138 -4.06 -4.44 8.86
N ALA A 139 -3.78 -3.62 7.87
CA ALA A 139 -4.74 -3.04 6.94
C ALA A 139 -4.62 -3.73 5.59
N LEU A 140 -5.73 -4.30 5.10
CA LEU A 140 -5.76 -4.98 3.81
C LEU A 140 -6.18 -4.02 2.71
N LYS A 141 -5.26 -3.70 1.81
CA LYS A 141 -5.50 -2.80 0.70
C LYS A 141 -5.72 -3.56 -0.59
N GLY A 142 -6.74 -3.16 -1.34
CA GLY A 142 -7.01 -3.74 -2.66
C GLY A 142 -8.19 -4.71 -2.71
N VAL A 143 -8.96 -4.81 -1.63
CA VAL A 143 -10.21 -5.59 -1.60
C VAL A 143 -11.21 -4.98 -2.58
N GLN A 144 -11.77 -5.82 -3.45
CA GLN A 144 -12.67 -5.40 -4.53
C GLN A 144 -13.99 -6.16 -4.58
N THR A 145 -14.21 -7.12 -3.69
CA THR A 145 -15.46 -7.90 -3.57
C THR A 145 -15.87 -8.02 -2.09
N TYR A 146 -17.15 -8.32 -1.84
CA TYR A 146 -17.60 -8.57 -0.46
C TYR A 146 -17.10 -9.92 0.07
N GLU A 147 -16.88 -10.90 -0.80
CA GLU A 147 -16.35 -12.21 -0.42
C GLU A 147 -14.94 -12.09 0.13
N ASP A 148 -14.08 -11.26 -0.46
CA ASP A 148 -12.74 -11.01 0.06
C ASP A 148 -12.80 -10.31 1.42
N ALA A 149 -13.72 -9.36 1.61
CA ALA A 149 -13.92 -8.71 2.91
C ALA A 149 -14.38 -9.71 3.98
N TYR A 150 -15.33 -10.58 3.64
CA TYR A 150 -15.82 -11.65 4.51
C TYR A 150 -14.77 -12.70 4.83
N LEU A 151 -13.89 -13.04 3.88
CA LEU A 151 -12.82 -14.00 4.13
C LEU A 151 -11.72 -13.42 5.02
N ALA A 152 -11.41 -12.13 4.86
CA ALA A 152 -10.21 -11.56 5.43
C ALA A 152 -10.39 -11.00 6.85
N ALA A 153 -11.54 -10.41 7.18
CA ALA A 153 -11.77 -9.77 8.49
C ALA A 153 -12.08 -10.75 9.65
N PRO A 154 -13.04 -11.68 9.55
CA PRO A 154 -13.45 -12.52 10.68
C PRO A 154 -12.44 -13.60 11.06
N CYS A 155 -11.59 -14.01 10.12
CA CYS A 155 -10.68 -15.15 10.32
C CYS A 155 -9.33 -14.76 10.94
N HIS A 156 -9.00 -13.45 11.00
CA HIS A 156 -7.66 -12.98 11.34
C HIS A 156 -7.71 -11.77 12.28
N PRO A 157 -7.58 -11.96 13.61
CA PRO A 157 -7.72 -10.89 14.61
C PRO A 157 -6.78 -9.69 14.46
N GLN A 158 -5.64 -9.86 13.78
CA GLN A 158 -4.71 -8.77 13.50
C GLN A 158 -5.10 -7.95 12.26
N VAL A 159 -5.99 -8.44 11.41
CA VAL A 159 -6.61 -7.63 10.37
C VAL A 159 -7.60 -6.70 11.05
N ARG A 160 -7.31 -5.41 10.99
CA ARG A 160 -8.08 -4.38 11.66
C ARG A 160 -8.71 -3.40 10.67
N ALA A 161 -8.18 -3.30 9.43
CA ALA A 161 -8.69 -2.43 8.36
C ALA A 161 -8.93 -3.17 7.06
N ILE A 162 -9.88 -2.66 6.28
CA ILE A 162 -9.98 -2.92 4.85
C ILE A 162 -9.97 -1.60 4.06
N ILE A 163 -8.94 -1.43 3.23
CA ILE A 163 -8.86 -0.33 2.25
C ILE A 163 -9.40 -0.83 0.91
N VAL A 164 -10.68 -0.56 0.67
CA VAL A 164 -11.35 -0.84 -0.61
C VAL A 164 -10.67 -0.04 -1.72
N SER A 165 -10.05 -0.73 -2.67
CA SER A 165 -9.20 -0.08 -3.68
C SER A 165 -9.05 -0.93 -4.93
N ASN A 166 -9.09 -0.28 -6.10
CA ASN A 166 -8.68 -0.88 -7.37
C ASN A 166 -7.29 -0.38 -7.81
N HIS A 167 -6.46 0.03 -6.84
CA HIS A 167 -5.13 0.61 -7.06
C HIS A 167 -5.16 1.87 -7.94
N GLY A 168 -6.26 2.64 -7.88
CA GLY A 168 -6.46 3.84 -8.69
C GLY A 168 -6.63 3.53 -10.18
N GLY A 169 -7.20 2.36 -10.52
CA GLY A 169 -7.39 1.92 -11.91
C GLY A 169 -6.10 1.48 -12.61
N ARG A 170 -5.01 1.23 -11.86
CA ARG A 170 -3.68 0.96 -12.41
C ARG A 170 -3.32 -0.54 -12.49
N ASN A 171 -4.22 -1.42 -12.05
CA ASN A 171 -4.03 -2.87 -12.08
C ASN A 171 -5.00 -3.55 -13.05
N LEU A 172 -6.08 -4.16 -12.54
CA LEU A 172 -7.08 -4.83 -13.38
C LEU A 172 -7.92 -3.76 -14.09
N ASP A 173 -7.78 -3.67 -15.40
CA ASP A 173 -8.59 -2.77 -16.22
C ASP A 173 -10.06 -3.21 -16.19
N THR A 174 -10.98 -2.27 -16.36
CA THR A 174 -12.44 -2.44 -16.27
C THR A 174 -12.97 -2.92 -14.90
N ALA A 175 -12.12 -2.96 -13.88
CA ALA A 175 -12.54 -3.27 -12.52
C ALA A 175 -13.54 -2.24 -11.99
N SER A 176 -14.44 -2.69 -11.11
CA SER A 176 -15.44 -1.83 -10.48
C SER A 176 -14.79 -0.63 -9.76
N PRO A 177 -15.44 0.54 -9.76
CA PRO A 177 -15.07 1.63 -8.86
C PRO A 177 -15.13 1.18 -7.40
N ALA A 178 -14.17 1.61 -6.58
CA ALA A 178 -14.08 1.24 -5.16
C ALA A 178 -15.39 1.52 -4.38
N VAL A 179 -16.11 2.60 -4.74
CA VAL A 179 -17.40 2.92 -4.10
C VAL A 179 -18.47 1.84 -4.35
N HIS A 180 -18.45 1.14 -5.48
CA HIS A 180 -19.38 0.05 -5.73
C HIS A 180 -19.08 -1.15 -4.83
N THR A 181 -17.81 -1.52 -4.67
CA THR A 181 -17.41 -2.57 -3.72
C THR A 181 -17.82 -2.20 -2.30
N LEU A 182 -17.66 -0.95 -1.87
CA LEU A 182 -18.10 -0.51 -0.54
C LEU A 182 -19.62 -0.73 -0.34
N LEU A 183 -20.43 -0.39 -1.33
CA LEU A 183 -21.88 -0.63 -1.29
C LEU A 183 -22.21 -2.12 -1.26
N GLU A 184 -21.45 -2.94 -1.98
CA GLU A 184 -21.59 -4.39 -2.01
C GLU A 184 -21.27 -5.01 -0.64
N VAL A 185 -20.15 -4.62 -0.01
CA VAL A 185 -19.78 -5.05 1.35
C VAL A 185 -20.88 -4.68 2.33
N ARG A 186 -21.35 -3.41 2.31
CA ARG A 186 -22.44 -2.95 3.21
C ARG A 186 -23.74 -3.73 3.01
N LYS A 187 -24.03 -4.17 1.79
CA LYS A 187 -25.26 -4.89 1.47
C LYS A 187 -25.18 -6.37 1.83
N ASN A 188 -24.06 -7.02 1.52
CA ASN A 188 -23.94 -8.48 1.54
C ASN A 188 -23.19 -9.02 2.76
N CYS A 189 -22.38 -8.19 3.42
CA CYS A 189 -21.58 -8.56 4.58
C CYS A 189 -21.42 -7.38 5.57
N PRO A 190 -22.52 -6.83 6.10
CA PRO A 190 -22.49 -5.68 7.01
C PRO A 190 -21.76 -5.96 8.34
N GLU A 191 -21.66 -7.23 8.76
CA GLU A 191 -20.98 -7.65 9.98
C GLU A 191 -19.46 -7.36 9.97
N VAL A 192 -18.86 -7.17 8.79
CA VAL A 192 -17.45 -6.78 8.67
C VAL A 192 -17.20 -5.45 9.39
N PHE A 193 -18.13 -4.50 9.32
CA PHE A 193 -18.03 -3.19 9.96
C PHE A 193 -18.05 -3.26 11.50
N ASP A 194 -18.41 -4.39 12.10
CA ASP A 194 -18.36 -4.59 13.56
C ASP A 194 -16.95 -4.99 14.03
N SER A 195 -16.07 -5.40 13.11
CA SER A 195 -14.78 -6.03 13.42
C SER A 195 -13.57 -5.31 12.85
N VAL A 196 -13.76 -4.59 11.74
CA VAL A 196 -12.72 -3.82 11.05
C VAL A 196 -13.27 -2.47 10.63
N GLU A 197 -12.35 -1.53 10.42
CA GLU A 197 -12.66 -0.24 9.81
C GLU A 197 -12.55 -0.25 8.28
#